data_AF-A0A7G8Q3F6-F1
#
_entry.id   AF-A0A7G8Q3F6-F1
#
_cell.length_a   1.000
_cell.length_b   1.000
_cell.length_c   1.000
_cell.angle_alpha   90.00
_cell.angle_beta   90.00
_cell.angle_gamma   90.00
#
_symmetry.space_group_name_H-M   'P 1'
#
loop_
_entity.id
_entity.type
_entity.pdbx_description
1 polymer ?
#
loop_
_entity_poly.entity_id
_entity_poly.type
_entity_poly.pdbx_seq_one_letter_code
_entity_poly.pdbx_strand_id
1 'polypeptide(L)'
;MRTAQCRFEDIANEMSQVEALRDQARMKAFGQLERRASTIAGMLLQLLGSRDRAARWMCMRQRSLGGRTAYEALAEGDFDLVWDQMLGVPGVD
;
A
#
# COMPACT_ATOMS: atom_id res chain seq x y z
N MET A 1 -30.31 31.66 -4.12
CA MET A 1 -29.46 30.52 -3.72
C MET A 1 -28.02 30.98 -3.84
N ARG A 2 -27.28 31.08 -2.74
CA ARG A 2 -25.89 31.53 -2.73
C ARG A 2 -25.03 30.31 -3.10
N THR A 3 -24.44 30.30 -4.28
CA THR A 3 -23.39 29.33 -4.62
C THR A 3 -22.29 29.50 -3.58
N ALA A 4 -22.11 28.50 -2.72
CA ALA A 4 -20.95 28.45 -1.85
C ALA A 4 -19.73 28.40 -2.78
N GLN A 5 -19.06 29.53 -2.91
CA GLN A 5 -17.85 29.64 -3.71
C GLN A 5 -16.77 28.87 -2.95
N CYS A 6 -16.65 27.58 -3.27
CA CYS A 6 -15.65 26.68 -2.72
C CYS A 6 -14.27 27.28 -3.04
N ARG A 7 -13.55 27.72 -2.01
CA ARG A 7 -12.26 28.37 -2.19
C ARG A 7 -11.22 27.28 -2.47
N PHE A 8 -10.15 27.62 -3.19
CA PHE A 8 -9.03 26.68 -3.38
C PHE A 8 -8.45 26.17 -2.05
N GLU A 9 -8.56 26.97 -0.98
CA GLU A 9 -8.20 26.58 0.38
C GLU A 9 -9.09 25.44 0.92
N ASP A 10 -10.40 25.48 0.67
CA ASP A 10 -11.32 24.41 1.06
C ASP A 10 -10.97 23.11 0.35
N ILE A 11 -10.71 23.18 -0.96
CA ILE A 11 -10.27 22.03 -1.77
C ILE A 11 -8.93 21.48 -1.26
N ALA A 12 -7.96 22.34 -0.96
CA ALA A 12 -6.66 21.93 -0.45
C ALA A 12 -6.77 21.25 0.93
N ASN A 13 -7.64 21.78 1.79
CA ASN A 13 -7.92 21.21 3.11
C ASN A 13 -8.59 19.84 3.01
N GLU A 14 -9.58 19.69 2.13
CA GLU A 14 -10.23 18.41 1.86
C GLU A 14 -9.23 17.36 1.35
N MET A 15 -8.40 17.73 0.37
CA MET A 15 -7.37 16.84 -0.16
C MET A 15 -6.35 16.44 0.92
N SER A 16 -5.88 17.38 1.73
CA SER A 16 -4.97 17.12 2.85
C SER A 16 -5.57 16.15 3.87
N GLN A 17 -6.86 16.28 4.20
CA GLN A 17 -7.57 15.35 5.08
C GLN A 17 -7.66 13.94 4.48
N VAL A 18 -7.98 13.83 3.19
CA VAL A 18 -8.01 12.53 2.49
C VAL A 18 -6.64 11.87 2.48
N GLU A 19 -5.57 12.63 2.23
CA GLU A 19 -4.20 12.11 2.25
C GLU A 19 -3.79 11.64 3.65
N ALA A 20 -4.12 12.41 4.69
CA ALA A 20 -3.85 12.02 6.07
C ALA A 20 -4.59 10.73 6.45
N LEU A 21 -5.87 10.59 6.07
CA LEU A 21 -6.65 9.36 6.29
C LEU A 21 -6.07 8.17 5.53
N ARG A 22 -5.65 8.39 4.27
CA ARG A 22 -5.01 7.36 3.44
C ARG A 22 -3.71 6.87 4.08
N ASP A 23 -2.88 7.77 4.58
CA ASP A 23 -1.60 7.43 5.19
C ASP A 23 -1.79 6.70 6.53
N GLN A 24 -2.76 7.13 7.35
CA GLN A 24 -3.15 6.42 8.57
C GLN A 24 -3.64 5.00 8.26
N ALA A 25 -4.50 4.84 7.25
CA ALA A 25 -5.01 3.54 6.83
C ALA A 25 -3.88 2.62 6.35
N ARG A 26 -2.94 3.16 5.55
CA ARG A 26 -1.75 2.45 5.06
C ARG A 26 -0.91 1.90 6.22
N MET A 27 -0.59 2.75 7.21
CA MET A 27 0.20 2.34 8.37
C MET A 27 -0.52 1.30 9.23
N LYS A 28 -1.83 1.48 9.43
CA LYS A 28 -2.67 0.51 10.16
C LYS A 28 -2.70 -0.85 9.46
N ALA A 29 -2.82 -0.88 8.13
CA ALA A 29 -2.76 -2.12 7.36
C ALA A 29 -1.41 -2.81 7.51
N PHE A 30 -0.30 -2.06 7.40
CA PHE A 30 1.03 -2.64 7.59
C PHE A 30 1.24 -3.18 9.01
N GLY A 31 0.71 -2.49 10.03
CA GLY A 31 0.70 -3.01 11.41
C GLY A 31 -0.11 -4.30 11.58
N GLN A 32 -1.12 -4.55 10.75
CA GLN A 32 -1.81 -5.85 10.73
C GLN A 32 -0.96 -6.92 10.04
N LEU A 33 -0.27 -6.58 8.95
CA LEU A 33 0.66 -7.47 8.28
C LEU A 33 1.78 -7.93 9.22
N GLU A 34 2.40 -7.00 9.96
CA GLU A 34 3.44 -7.31 10.96
C GLU A 34 2.98 -8.34 11.99
N ARG A 35 1.70 -8.31 12.39
CA ARG A 35 1.13 -9.24 13.37
C ARG A 35 0.71 -10.58 12.78
N ARG A 36 0.20 -10.58 11.55
CA ARG A 36 -0.41 -11.77 10.92
C ARG A 36 0.54 -12.54 9.99
N ALA A 37 1.52 -11.86 9.42
CA ALA A 37 2.48 -12.39 8.46
C ALA A 37 3.86 -11.74 8.70
N SER A 38 4.40 -11.95 9.90
CA SER A 38 5.63 -11.31 10.37
C SER A 38 6.84 -11.55 9.45
N THR A 39 6.95 -12.73 8.83
CA THR A 39 8.01 -13.06 7.87
C THR A 39 7.99 -12.11 6.66
N ILE A 40 6.81 -11.93 6.07
CA ILE A 40 6.61 -11.06 4.89
C ILE A 40 6.91 -9.61 5.26
N ALA A 41 6.35 -9.13 6.38
CA ALA A 41 6.60 -7.78 6.86
C ALA A 41 8.10 -7.56 7.16
N GLY A 42 8.75 -8.54 7.79
CA GLY A 42 10.16 -8.49 8.15
C GLY A 42 11.07 -8.33 6.93
N MET A 43 10.84 -9.09 5.85
CA MET A 43 11.68 -8.92 4.67
C MET A 43 11.38 -7.64 3.91
N LEU A 44 10.12 -7.19 3.84
CA LEU A 44 9.82 -5.89 3.25
C LEU A 44 10.59 -4.77 3.95
N LEU A 45 10.69 -4.83 5.28
CA LEU A 45 11.48 -3.89 6.06
C LEU A 45 12.98 -4.01 5.74
N GLN A 46 13.50 -5.23 5.60
CA GLN A 46 14.91 -5.45 5.22
C GLN A 46 15.23 -4.94 3.81
N LEU A 47 14.36 -5.22 2.83
CA LEU A 47 14.55 -4.87 1.42
C LEU A 47 14.35 -3.37 1.16
N LEU A 48 13.33 -2.76 1.78
CA LEU A 48 12.94 -1.37 1.49
C LEU A 48 13.50 -0.36 2.50
N GLY A 49 14.05 -0.85 3.62
CA GLY A 49 14.80 -0.07 4.62
C GLY A 49 13.94 0.80 5.53
N SER A 50 12.65 0.96 5.25
CA SER A 50 11.74 1.68 6.15
C SER A 50 10.32 1.14 6.10
N ARG A 51 9.63 1.29 7.24
CA ARG A 51 8.23 0.93 7.39
C ARG A 51 7.32 1.68 6.43
N ASP A 52 7.59 2.96 6.19
CA ASP A 52 6.78 3.77 5.27
C ASP A 52 6.91 3.25 3.83
N ARG A 53 8.13 2.99 3.36
CA ARG A 53 8.37 2.44 2.01
C ARG A 53 7.72 1.08 1.85
N ALA A 54 7.86 0.21 2.85
CA ALA A 54 7.24 -1.11 2.87
C ALA A 54 5.71 -1.04 2.82
N ALA A 55 5.10 -0.22 3.66
CA ALA A 55 3.66 -0.04 3.68
C ALA A 55 3.14 0.59 2.37
N ARG A 56 3.90 1.51 1.77
CA ARG A 56 3.57 2.10 0.48
C ARG A 56 3.62 1.07 -0.63
N TRP A 57 4.69 0.27 -0.69
CA TRP A 57 4.85 -0.81 -1.67
C TRP A 57 3.67 -1.79 -1.63
N MET A 58 3.23 -2.18 -0.42
CA MET A 58 2.08 -3.07 -0.25
C MET A 58 0.77 -2.52 -0.82
N CYS A 59 0.61 -1.19 -0.82
CA CYS A 59 -0.57 -0.50 -1.37
C CYS A 59 -0.45 -0.11 -2.85
N MET A 60 0.73 -0.23 -3.46
CA MET A 60 0.88 0.04 -4.88
C MET A 60 0.22 -1.07 -5.69
N ARG A 61 -0.49 -0.69 -6.77
CA ARG A 61 -0.94 -1.64 -7.77
C ARG A 61 0.24 -2.04 -8.64
N GLN A 62 0.47 -3.34 -8.80
CA GLN A 62 1.64 -3.88 -9.47
C GLN A 62 1.21 -4.72 -10.67
N ARG A 63 1.79 -4.47 -11.84
CA ARG A 63 1.39 -5.17 -13.08
C ARG A 63 1.63 -6.67 -12.99
N SER A 64 2.74 -7.09 -12.39
CA SER A 64 3.09 -8.49 -12.12
C SER A 64 2.12 -9.19 -11.16
N LEU A 65 1.37 -8.44 -10.35
CA LEU A 65 0.29 -8.99 -9.52
C LEU A 65 -1.06 -8.97 -10.25
N GLY A 66 -1.08 -8.93 -11.58
CA GLY A 66 -2.31 -8.78 -12.37
C GLY A 66 -2.96 -7.40 -12.17
N GLY A 67 -2.15 -6.38 -11.87
CA GLY A 67 -2.63 -5.05 -11.55
C GLY A 67 -3.22 -4.91 -10.15
N ARG A 68 -3.14 -5.93 -9.29
CA ARG A 68 -3.57 -5.89 -7.89
C ARG A 68 -2.51 -5.25 -6.98
N THR A 69 -2.91 -4.92 -5.76
CA THR A 69 -2.00 -4.63 -4.65
C THR A 69 -1.48 -5.92 -4.03
N ALA A 70 -0.38 -5.85 -3.28
CA ALA A 70 0.12 -7.03 -2.58
C ALA A 70 -0.87 -7.52 -1.51
N TYR A 71 -1.66 -6.64 -0.89
CA TYR A 71 -2.72 -7.06 0.04
C TYR A 71 -3.83 -7.88 -0.63
N GLU A 72 -4.25 -7.48 -1.83
CA GLU A 72 -5.25 -8.21 -2.62
C GLU A 72 -4.70 -9.60 -3.02
N ALA A 73 -3.47 -9.68 -3.51
CA ALA A 73 -2.83 -10.95 -3.84
C ALA A 73 -2.70 -11.89 -2.63
N LEU A 74 -2.28 -11.37 -1.47
CA LEU A 74 -2.23 -12.16 -0.23
C LEU A 74 -3.61 -12.64 0.23
N ALA A 75 -4.67 -11.85 0.02
CA ALA A 75 -6.04 -12.24 0.38
C ALA A 75 -6.57 -13.39 -0.48
N GLU A 76 -6.08 -13.50 -1.73
CA GLU A 76 -6.41 -14.59 -2.65
C GLU A 76 -5.52 -15.83 -2.47
N GLY A 77 -4.50 -15.75 -1.61
CA GLY A 77 -3.58 -16.85 -1.32
C GLY A 77 -2.34 -16.88 -2.20
N ASP A 78 -2.10 -15.84 -3.01
CA ASP A 78 -0.97 -15.75 -3.94
C ASP A 78 0.32 -15.30 -3.22
N PHE A 79 0.73 -16.03 -2.18
CA PHE A 79 1.91 -15.72 -1.37
C PHE A 79 3.20 -15.78 -2.17
N ASP A 80 3.37 -16.83 -2.99
CA ASP A 80 4.57 -17.03 -3.80
C ASP A 80 4.74 -15.93 -4.84
N LEU A 81 3.64 -15.49 -5.46
CA LEU A 81 3.65 -14.39 -6.42
C LEU A 81 4.10 -13.07 -5.78
N VAL A 82 3.63 -12.80 -4.57
CA VAL A 82 4.06 -11.62 -3.80
C VAL A 82 5.54 -11.75 -3.43
N TRP A 83 6.01 -12.95 -3.13
CA TRP A 83 7.42 -13.22 -2.82
C TRP A 83 8.34 -12.98 -4.03
N ASP A 84 8.02 -13.57 -5.18
CA ASP A 84 8.77 -13.40 -6.43
C ASP A 84 8.86 -11.92 -6.80
N GLN A 85 7.74 -11.20 -6.64
CA GLN A 85 7.68 -9.77 -6.88
C GLN A 85 8.52 -8.95 -5.89
N MET A 86 8.67 -9.37 -4.63
CA MET A 86 9.58 -8.71 -3.68
C MET A 86 11.06 -8.93 -4.05
N LEU A 87 11.39 -10.12 -4.55
CA LEU A 87 12.76 -10.47 -4.94
C LEU A 87 13.12 -9.95 -6.34
N GLY A 88 12.17 -9.38 -7.07
CA GLY A 88 12.37 -8.94 -8.45
C GLY A 88 12.62 -10.11 -9.40
N VAL A 89 12.14 -11.30 -9.06
CA VAL A 89 12.18 -12.46 -9.95
C VAL A 89 11.13 -12.21 -11.04
N PRO A 90 11.52 -12.06 -12.31
CA PRO A 90 10.55 -11.94 -13.37
C PRO A 90 9.72 -13.23 -13.41
N GLY A 91 8.40 -13.10 -13.29
CA GLY A 91 7.49 -14.22 -13.52
C GLY A 91 7.84 -14.86 -14.85
N VAL A 92 8.16 -16.15 -14.82
CA VAL A 92 8.41 -16.92 -16.04
C VAL A 92 7.06 -17.09 -16.73
N ASP A 93 6.78 -16.21 -17.69
CA ASP A 93 5.76 -16.43 -18.73
C ASP A 93 6.20 -17.58 -19.67
#